data_AF-R2XS88-F1
#
_entry.id   AF-R2XS88-F1
#
_cell.length_a   1.000
_cell.length_b   1.000
_cell.length_c   1.000
_cell.angle_alpha   90.00
_cell.angle_beta   90.00
_cell.angle_gamma   90.00
#
_symmetry.space_group_name_H-M   'P 1'
#
loop_
_entity.id
_entity.type
_entity.pdbx_description
1 polymer ?
#
loop_
_entity_poly.entity_id
_entity_poly.type
_entity_poly.pdbx_seq_one_letter_code
_entity_poly.pdbx_strand_id
1 'polypeptide(L)'
;MKKITSKNGFTFLFEEIPHERRNKLGIANGESVLLSVYENDIFMFSNDINLIKYENIVKTENPTNLEIEFFNMVKQEKEIKYRKSLVDQYEITKYVHFLPRVSFKQETISKDKLEITGTIRYLESIYEKEVPIVSIDGLVLTIDSNSQFKFDLSPIPNKGDKIKFTFDLPKQLITRSYEIK
;
A
#
# COMPACT_ATOMS: atom_id res chain seq x y z
N MET A 1 22.83 1.83 13.41
CA MET A 1 21.65 1.84 12.50
C MET A 1 20.58 2.77 13.07
N LYS A 2 19.82 3.44 12.20
CA LYS A 2 18.74 4.38 12.54
C LYS A 2 17.49 4.02 11.75
N LYS A 3 16.31 4.25 12.33
CA LYS A 3 15.05 4.29 11.61
C LYS A 3 14.68 5.74 11.33
N ILE A 4 14.49 6.09 10.07
CA ILE A 4 14.28 7.47 9.61
C ILE A 4 12.92 7.55 8.95
N THR A 5 12.10 8.53 9.34
CA THR A 5 10.87 8.89 8.61
C THR A 5 11.04 10.25 7.95
N SER A 6 10.80 10.33 6.64
CA SER A 6 10.92 11.55 5.85
C SER A 6 9.62 12.36 5.77
N LYS A 7 9.71 13.60 5.30
CA LYS A 7 8.58 14.52 5.12
C LYS A 7 7.44 13.99 4.24
N ASN A 8 7.75 13.10 3.30
CA ASN A 8 6.76 12.44 2.46
C ASN A 8 6.16 11.17 3.10
N GLY A 9 6.42 10.92 4.38
CA GLY A 9 5.87 9.79 5.15
C GLY A 9 6.62 8.47 4.99
N PHE A 10 7.63 8.38 4.13
CA PHE A 10 8.40 7.15 3.97
C PHE A 10 9.34 6.87 5.14
N THR A 11 9.42 5.61 5.53
CA THR A 11 10.22 5.11 6.64
C THR A 11 11.30 4.17 6.12
N PHE A 12 12.53 4.42 6.54
CA PHE A 12 13.73 3.70 6.13
C PHE A 12 14.45 3.12 7.34
N LEU A 13 15.02 1.94 7.18
CA LEU A 13 16.13 1.48 8.00
C LEU A 13 17.42 1.94 7.33
N PHE A 14 18.27 2.63 8.07
CA PHE A 14 19.42 3.34 7.56
C PHE A 14 20.67 3.04 8.39
N GLU A 15 21.68 2.45 7.75
CA GLU A 15 23.00 2.26 8.32
C GLU A 15 23.92 3.37 7.81
N GLU A 16 24.14 4.38 8.66
CA GLU A 16 24.97 5.52 8.31
C GLU A 16 26.45 5.13 8.16
N ILE A 17 27.02 5.46 7.01
CA ILE A 17 28.44 5.33 6.70
C ILE A 17 29.01 6.75 6.63
N PRO A 18 29.80 7.19 7.64
CA PRO A 18 30.30 8.56 7.73
C PRO A 18 31.03 9.02 6.47
N HIS A 19 30.72 10.25 6.00
CA HIS A 19 31.37 10.86 4.85
C HIS A 19 31.48 12.38 5.02
N GLU A 20 32.63 12.86 5.51
CA GLU A 20 32.84 14.25 5.94
C GLU A 20 32.26 15.33 5.01
N ARG A 21 32.53 15.26 3.69
CA ARG A 21 32.04 16.27 2.74
C ARG A 21 30.51 16.31 2.63
N ARG A 22 29.84 15.15 2.67
CA ARG A 22 28.39 15.04 2.50
C ARG A 22 27.67 15.40 3.80
N ASN A 23 28.18 14.94 4.93
CA ASN A 23 27.67 15.34 6.24
C ASN A 23 27.74 16.87 6.42
N LYS A 24 28.81 17.54 5.96
CA LYS A 24 28.92 19.02 5.94
C LYS A 24 27.87 19.71 5.07
N LEU A 25 27.40 19.06 4.01
CA LEU A 25 26.31 19.54 3.15
C LEU A 25 24.92 19.18 3.69
N GLY A 26 24.85 18.59 4.89
CA GLY A 26 23.60 18.18 5.50
C GLY A 26 22.98 16.93 4.87
N ILE A 27 23.80 16.06 4.30
CA ILE A 27 23.38 14.85 3.59
C ILE A 27 23.80 13.62 4.38
N ALA A 28 22.84 12.77 4.73
CA ALA A 28 23.10 11.46 5.28
C ALA A 28 23.66 10.52 4.18
N ASN A 29 24.68 9.74 4.52
CA ASN A 29 25.30 8.78 3.63
C ASN A 29 25.29 7.40 4.28
N GLY A 30 24.96 6.36 3.53
CA GLY A 30 24.81 5.02 4.12
C GLY A 30 24.03 4.04 3.25
N GLU A 31 23.84 2.87 3.81
CA GLU A 31 23.02 1.79 3.24
C GLU A 31 21.59 1.88 3.79
N SER A 32 20.62 1.40 3.01
CA SER A 32 19.21 1.53 3.43
C SER A 32 18.27 0.47 2.89
N VAL A 33 17.19 0.25 3.63
CA VAL A 33 16.00 -0.50 3.21
C VAL A 33 14.79 0.39 3.43
N LEU A 34 13.99 0.61 2.39
CA LEU A 34 12.69 1.27 2.50
C LEU A 34 11.69 0.28 3.11
N LEU A 35 11.14 0.61 4.29
CA LEU A 35 10.07 -0.18 4.91
C LEU A 35 8.71 0.16 4.31
N SER A 36 8.53 1.41 3.87
CA SER A 36 7.29 1.91 3.26
C SER A 36 7.11 1.42 1.83
N VAL A 37 6.66 0.18 1.70
CA VAL A 37 6.39 -0.44 0.40
C VAL A 37 4.89 -0.60 0.18
N TYR A 38 4.48 -0.66 -1.08
CA TYR A 38 3.11 -1.05 -1.41
C TYR A 38 2.93 -2.55 -1.29
N GLU A 39 1.70 -2.98 -1.03
CA GLU A 39 1.36 -4.39 -1.06
C GLU A 39 1.70 -4.99 -2.43
N ASN A 40 2.38 -6.15 -2.43
CA ASN A 40 2.92 -6.85 -3.60
C ASN A 40 4.15 -6.21 -4.25
N ASP A 41 4.69 -5.13 -3.69
CA ASP A 41 5.94 -4.53 -4.13
C ASP A 41 7.16 -5.29 -3.57
N ILE A 42 8.37 -4.80 -3.87
CA ILE A 42 9.63 -5.43 -3.47
C ILE A 42 10.33 -4.55 -2.43
N PHE A 43 10.83 -5.19 -1.36
CA PHE A 43 11.80 -4.57 -0.47
C PHE A 43 13.16 -4.59 -1.15
N MET A 44 13.71 -3.41 -1.41
CA MET A 44 15.02 -3.28 -2.04
C MET A 44 16.04 -2.76 -1.03
N PHE A 45 17.20 -3.39 -1.00
CA PHE A 45 18.36 -2.88 -0.31
C PHE A 45 19.18 -2.01 -1.24
N SER A 46 19.42 -0.76 -0.83
CA SER A 46 20.29 0.16 -1.55
C SER A 46 21.64 0.27 -0.85
N ASN A 47 22.67 -0.16 -1.58
CA ASN A 47 24.08 0.16 -1.31
C ASN A 47 24.43 1.58 -1.77
N ASP A 48 23.75 2.06 -2.81
CA ASP A 48 24.04 3.33 -3.45
C ASP A 48 23.20 4.45 -2.80
N ILE A 49 23.90 5.23 -1.99
CA ILE A 49 23.63 6.63 -1.60
C ILE A 49 22.16 7.02 -1.69
N ASN A 50 21.36 6.62 -0.70
CA ASN A 50 20.15 7.39 -0.42
C ASN A 50 20.60 8.73 0.18
N LEU A 51 20.71 9.75 -0.68
CA LEU A 51 20.97 11.15 -0.31
C LEU A 51 19.76 11.69 0.47
N ILE A 52 19.57 11.21 1.70
CA ILE A 52 18.57 11.78 2.59
C ILE A 52 19.17 13.07 3.13
N LYS A 53 18.72 14.20 2.62
CA LYS A 53 19.03 15.47 3.26
C LYS A 53 18.44 15.48 4.67
N TYR A 54 19.23 15.85 5.68
CA TYR A 54 18.74 15.89 7.07
C TYR A 54 17.51 16.80 7.22
N GLU A 55 17.38 17.84 6.40
CA GLU A 55 16.19 18.72 6.37
C GLU A 55 14.88 18.00 6.01
N ASN A 56 14.97 16.84 5.37
CA ASN A 56 13.82 16.03 4.97
C ASN A 56 13.46 14.97 6.02
N ILE A 57 14.26 14.83 7.08
CA ILE A 57 13.98 13.91 8.18
C ILE A 57 13.01 14.57 9.15
N VAL A 58 11.86 13.94 9.36
CA VAL A 58 10.88 14.37 10.36
C VAL A 58 11.13 13.68 11.69
N LYS A 59 11.55 12.41 11.65
CA LYS A 59 11.71 11.58 12.83
C LYS A 59 12.89 10.63 12.68
N THR A 60 13.67 10.50 13.76
CA THR A 60 14.72 9.47 13.89
C THR A 60 14.44 8.64 15.13
N GLU A 61 14.51 7.32 14.99
CA GLU A 61 14.24 6.35 16.05
C GLU A 61 15.29 5.25 16.05
N ASN A 62 15.36 4.52 17.17
CA ASN A 62 16.09 3.26 17.20
C ASN A 62 15.24 2.17 16.54
N PRO A 63 15.80 1.39 15.60
CA PRO A 63 15.10 0.23 15.07
C PRO A 63 14.98 -0.87 16.13
N THR A 64 13.94 -1.70 16.04
CA THR A 64 13.82 -2.91 16.87
C THR A 64 14.83 -3.97 16.42
N ASN A 65 15.06 -4.99 17.25
CA ASN A 65 15.91 -6.12 16.85
C ASN A 65 15.38 -6.83 15.60
N LEU A 66 14.07 -7.03 15.50
CA LEU A 66 13.43 -7.61 14.31
C LEU A 66 13.61 -6.72 13.06
N GLU A 67 13.50 -5.39 13.21
CA GLU A 67 13.77 -4.46 12.12
C GLU A 67 15.24 -4.57 11.65
N ILE A 68 16.21 -4.69 12.58
CA ILE A 68 17.63 -4.88 12.25
C ILE A 68 17.86 -6.23 11.55
N GLU A 69 17.24 -7.31 12.03
CA GLU A 69 17.34 -8.63 11.39
C GLU A 69 16.76 -8.60 9.97
N PHE A 70 15.61 -7.95 9.78
CA PHE A 70 15.01 -7.73 8.47
C PHE A 70 15.96 -6.97 7.54
N PHE A 71 16.58 -5.88 8.01
CA PHE A 71 17.57 -5.13 7.23
C PHE A 71 18.72 -6.02 6.75
N ASN A 72 19.30 -6.82 7.65
CA ASN A 72 20.42 -7.70 7.32
C ASN A 72 20.01 -8.79 6.31
N MET A 73 18.80 -9.34 6.44
CA MET A 73 18.25 -10.29 5.49
C MET A 73 18.10 -9.66 4.09
N VAL A 74 17.46 -8.48 3.97
CA VAL A 74 17.32 -7.79 2.67
C VAL A 74 18.69 -7.38 2.11
N LYS A 75 19.66 -7.01 2.97
CA LYS A 75 21.04 -6.71 2.56
C LYS A 75 21.75 -7.90 1.91
N GLN A 76 21.51 -9.10 2.41
CA GLN A 76 22.03 -10.36 1.87
C GLN A 76 21.36 -10.72 0.53
N GLU A 77 20.03 -10.69 0.49
CA GLU A 77 19.24 -11.08 -0.68
C GLU A 77 19.16 -10.00 -1.79
N LYS A 78 19.53 -8.75 -1.47
CA LYS A 78 19.37 -7.52 -2.27
C LYS A 78 17.92 -7.09 -2.52
N GLU A 79 17.05 -8.04 -2.83
CA GLU A 79 15.64 -7.81 -3.13
C GLU A 79 14.78 -8.92 -2.53
N ILE A 80 13.70 -8.55 -1.84
CA ILE A 80 12.76 -9.51 -1.27
C ILE A 80 11.34 -9.11 -1.64
N LYS A 81 10.61 -10.01 -2.31
CA LYS A 81 9.20 -9.80 -2.62
C LYS A 81 8.37 -9.71 -1.35
N TYR A 82 7.41 -8.79 -1.32
CA TYR A 82 6.41 -8.73 -0.28
C TYR A 82 5.72 -10.08 -0.07
N ARG A 83 5.64 -10.50 1.20
CA ARG A 83 4.78 -11.61 1.65
C ARG A 83 4.17 -11.21 2.98
N LYS A 84 2.87 -11.45 3.16
CA LYS A 84 2.19 -11.15 4.44
C LYS A 84 2.89 -11.82 5.63
N SER A 85 3.23 -13.10 5.51
CA SER A 85 3.93 -13.84 6.55
C SER A 85 5.28 -13.24 6.91
N LEU A 86 5.99 -12.65 5.94
CA LEU A 86 7.29 -12.02 6.15
C LEU A 86 7.12 -10.71 6.95
N VAL A 87 6.20 -9.85 6.54
CA VAL A 87 6.00 -8.57 7.23
C VAL A 87 5.44 -8.75 8.63
N ASP A 88 4.61 -9.77 8.84
CA ASP A 88 4.09 -10.15 10.15
C ASP A 88 5.21 -10.72 11.04
N GLN A 89 6.09 -11.59 10.50
CA GLN A 89 7.23 -12.17 11.23
C GLN A 89 8.18 -11.11 11.79
N TYR A 90 8.45 -10.04 11.03
CA TYR A 90 9.36 -8.96 11.42
C TYR A 90 8.65 -7.75 12.04
N GLU A 91 7.34 -7.83 12.29
CA GLU A 91 6.50 -6.76 12.84
C GLU A 91 6.53 -5.43 12.07
N ILE A 92 6.74 -5.51 10.76
CA ILE A 92 6.81 -4.35 9.85
C ILE A 92 5.51 -4.11 9.06
N THR A 93 4.46 -4.89 9.31
CA THR A 93 3.13 -4.78 8.68
C THR A 93 2.57 -3.35 8.70
N LYS A 94 2.81 -2.60 9.78
CA LYS A 94 2.34 -1.22 9.94
C LYS A 94 2.92 -0.23 8.91
N TYR A 95 4.06 -0.56 8.31
CA TYR A 95 4.71 0.24 7.27
C TYR A 95 4.30 -0.15 5.84
N VAL A 96 3.35 -1.08 5.67
CA VAL A 96 2.90 -1.47 4.33
C VAL A 96 1.72 -0.60 3.90
N HIS A 97 1.79 -0.06 2.69
CA HIS A 97 0.64 0.59 2.04
C HIS A 97 -0.28 -0.50 1.48
N PHE A 98 -1.31 -0.87 2.25
CA PHE A 98 -2.24 -1.93 1.87
C PHE A 98 -3.25 -1.49 0.83
N LEU A 99 -3.54 -2.40 -0.10
CA LEU A 99 -4.65 -2.19 -1.02
C LEU A 99 -5.99 -2.36 -0.30
N PRO A 100 -7.00 -1.53 -0.63
CA PRO A 100 -8.35 -1.73 -0.13
C PRO A 100 -8.85 -3.13 -0.47
N ARG A 101 -9.47 -3.76 0.52
CA ARG A 101 -10.23 -4.99 0.34
C ARG A 101 -11.63 -4.61 -0.08
N VAL A 102 -12.17 -5.33 -1.06
CA VAL A 102 -13.52 -5.07 -1.58
C VAL A 102 -14.34 -6.34 -1.47
N SER A 103 -15.52 -6.23 -0.87
CA SER A 103 -16.53 -7.29 -0.86
C SER A 103 -17.78 -6.81 -1.59
N PHE A 104 -18.46 -7.73 -2.26
CA PHE A 104 -19.66 -7.42 -3.04
C PHE A 104 -20.86 -8.21 -2.50
N LYS A 105 -22.02 -7.56 -2.45
CA LYS A 105 -23.33 -8.15 -2.20
C LYS A 105 -24.25 -7.81 -3.38
N GLN A 106 -25.11 -8.73 -3.78
CA GLN A 106 -26.18 -8.46 -4.74
C GLN A 106 -27.55 -8.56 -4.06
N GLU A 107 -28.51 -7.77 -4.54
CA GLU A 107 -29.90 -7.78 -4.07
C GLU A 107 -30.84 -7.51 -5.24
N THR A 108 -31.84 -8.38 -5.44
CA THR A 108 -32.86 -8.20 -6.48
C THR A 108 -33.90 -7.21 -5.98
N ILE A 109 -33.98 -6.04 -6.62
CA ILE A 109 -34.89 -4.96 -6.23
C ILE A 109 -36.26 -5.11 -6.91
N SER A 110 -36.28 -5.62 -8.14
CA SER A 110 -37.49 -5.92 -8.92
C SER A 110 -37.24 -7.09 -9.87
N LYS A 111 -38.25 -7.47 -10.67
CA LYS A 111 -38.14 -8.57 -11.64
C LYS A 111 -37.04 -8.35 -12.70
N ASP A 112 -36.65 -7.11 -12.93
CA ASP A 112 -35.76 -6.64 -14.00
C ASP A 112 -34.58 -5.78 -13.49
N LYS A 113 -34.44 -5.62 -12.17
CA LYS A 113 -33.40 -4.79 -11.55
C LYS A 113 -32.64 -5.52 -10.46
N LEU A 114 -31.31 -5.46 -10.54
CA LEU A 114 -30.37 -5.97 -9.55
C LEU A 114 -29.52 -4.82 -9.04
N GLU A 115 -29.37 -4.68 -7.72
CA GLU A 115 -28.41 -3.77 -7.10
C GLU A 115 -27.18 -4.58 -6.67
N ILE A 116 -25.98 -4.08 -7.01
CA ILE A 116 -24.71 -4.54 -6.46
C ILE A 116 -24.21 -3.49 -5.48
N THR A 117 -24.02 -3.90 -4.22
CA THR A 117 -23.34 -3.09 -3.20
C THR A 117 -21.90 -3.58 -3.04
N GLY A 118 -20.94 -2.70 -3.32
CA GLY A 118 -19.54 -2.90 -2.96
C GLY A 118 -19.22 -2.24 -1.62
N THR A 119 -18.44 -2.91 -0.77
CA THR A 119 -17.93 -2.37 0.50
C THR A 119 -16.42 -2.40 0.48
N ILE A 120 -15.80 -1.25 0.72
CA ILE A 120 -14.36 -1.06 0.78
C ILE A 120 -13.91 -1.12 2.24
N ARG A 121 -12.90 -1.95 2.52
CA ARG A 121 -12.29 -2.12 3.85
C ARG A 121 -10.79 -1.91 3.76
N TYR A 122 -10.24 -1.20 4.73
CA TYR A 122 -8.81 -0.93 4.81
C TYR A 122 -8.20 -1.75 5.94
N LEU A 123 -7.04 -2.34 5.69
CA LEU A 123 -6.21 -2.89 6.75
C LEU A 123 -5.58 -1.75 7.54
N GLU A 124 -5.29 -1.99 8.81
CA GLU A 124 -4.61 -0.99 9.65
C GLU A 124 -3.19 -0.77 9.15
N SER A 125 -2.82 0.50 8.99
CA SER A 125 -1.46 0.95 8.69
C SER A 125 -1.26 2.35 9.28
N ILE A 126 -0.01 2.81 9.35
CA ILE A 126 0.28 4.19 9.79
C ILE A 126 -0.03 5.25 8.73
N TYR A 127 -0.39 4.84 7.51
CA TYR A 127 -0.65 5.74 6.40
C TYR A 127 -2.12 6.14 6.31
N GLU A 128 -2.34 7.32 5.73
CA GLU A 128 -3.68 7.78 5.39
C GLU A 128 -4.35 6.80 4.42
N LYS A 129 -5.65 6.60 4.62
CA LYS A 129 -6.45 5.71 3.78
C LYS A 129 -6.72 6.42 2.46
N GLU A 130 -6.15 5.90 1.37
CA GLU A 130 -6.43 6.37 0.02
C GLU A 130 -7.82 5.89 -0.42
N VAL A 131 -8.76 6.82 -0.63
CA VAL A 131 -10.10 6.51 -1.14
C VAL A 131 -10.04 6.38 -2.66
N PRO A 132 -10.35 5.22 -3.25
CA PRO A 132 -10.25 5.03 -4.70
C PRO A 132 -11.39 5.73 -5.45
N ILE A 133 -11.13 6.10 -6.71
CA ILE A 133 -12.21 6.37 -7.66
C ILE A 133 -12.71 5.02 -8.17
N VAL A 134 -13.99 4.71 -7.92
CA VAL A 134 -14.61 3.46 -8.37
C VAL A 134 -15.32 3.71 -9.68
N SER A 135 -15.05 2.86 -10.68
CA SER A 135 -15.74 2.93 -11.96
C SER A 135 -16.08 1.57 -12.56
N ILE A 136 -17.07 1.57 -13.43
CA ILE A 136 -17.52 0.41 -14.21
C ILE A 136 -17.83 0.90 -15.63
N ASP A 137 -17.17 0.32 -16.64
CA ASP A 137 -17.33 0.71 -18.06
C ASP A 137 -17.27 2.24 -18.29
N GLY A 138 -16.40 2.93 -17.53
CA GLY A 138 -16.23 4.39 -17.59
C GLY A 138 -17.20 5.20 -16.74
N LEU A 139 -18.25 4.60 -16.18
CA LEU A 139 -19.16 5.24 -15.23
C LEU A 139 -18.52 5.29 -13.84
N VAL A 140 -18.35 6.51 -13.30
CA VAL A 140 -17.84 6.73 -11.93
C VAL A 140 -18.97 6.56 -10.91
N LEU A 141 -18.71 5.77 -9.88
CA LEU A 141 -19.65 5.50 -8.78
C LEU A 141 -19.28 6.35 -7.56
N THR A 142 -20.30 6.89 -6.88
CA THR A 142 -20.11 7.62 -5.62
C THR A 142 -19.89 6.64 -4.47
N ILE A 143 -18.85 6.89 -3.67
CA ILE A 143 -18.63 6.21 -2.39
C ILE A 143 -19.28 7.03 -1.29
N ASP A 144 -20.06 6.36 -0.43
CA ASP A 144 -20.71 6.97 0.72
C ASP A 144 -19.78 7.05 1.96
N SER A 145 -20.29 7.65 3.04
CA SER A 145 -19.55 7.78 4.30
C SER A 145 -19.20 6.45 4.98
N ASN A 146 -19.85 5.35 4.59
CA ASN A 146 -19.60 4.01 5.10
C ASN A 146 -18.61 3.22 4.22
N SER A 147 -17.94 3.90 3.27
CA SER A 147 -17.05 3.27 2.29
C SER A 147 -17.78 2.24 1.41
N GLN A 148 -19.05 2.51 1.10
CA GLN A 148 -19.85 1.67 0.20
C GLN A 148 -20.18 2.41 -1.09
N PHE A 149 -20.36 1.64 -2.17
CA PHE A 149 -20.89 2.13 -3.43
C PHE A 149 -21.97 1.17 -3.93
N LYS A 150 -22.89 1.69 -4.72
CA LYS A 150 -24.00 0.94 -5.29
C LYS A 150 -23.99 1.07 -6.80
N PHE A 151 -24.38 0.00 -7.47
CA PHE A 151 -24.54 -0.02 -8.92
C PHE A 151 -25.79 -0.82 -9.28
N ASP A 152 -26.68 -0.18 -10.03
CA ASP A 152 -27.93 -0.76 -10.49
C ASP A 152 -27.76 -1.34 -11.89
N LEU A 153 -28.25 -2.56 -12.09
CA LEU A 153 -28.27 -3.26 -13.36
C LEU A 153 -29.70 -3.49 -13.81
N SER A 154 -29.99 -3.08 -15.04
CA SER A 154 -31.22 -3.40 -15.75
C SER A 154 -30.95 -3.49 -17.25
N PRO A 155 -31.33 -4.59 -17.94
CA PRO A 155 -31.94 -5.79 -17.38
C PRO A 155 -30.99 -6.59 -16.47
N ILE A 156 -31.53 -7.52 -15.67
CA ILE A 156 -30.70 -8.43 -14.85
C ILE A 156 -29.84 -9.31 -15.77
N PRO A 157 -28.50 -9.32 -15.61
CA PRO A 157 -27.62 -10.18 -16.42
C PRO A 157 -27.85 -11.67 -16.15
N ASN A 158 -27.27 -12.52 -16.99
CA ASN A 158 -27.33 -13.96 -16.77
C ASN A 158 -26.47 -14.37 -15.57
N LYS A 159 -26.90 -15.45 -14.90
CA LYS A 159 -26.09 -16.09 -13.87
C LYS A 159 -24.74 -16.51 -14.44
N GLY A 160 -23.65 -16.18 -13.75
CA GLY A 160 -22.28 -16.42 -14.19
C GLY A 160 -21.65 -15.27 -14.98
N ASP A 161 -22.44 -14.26 -15.38
CA ASP A 161 -21.89 -13.05 -16.01
C ASP A 161 -20.95 -12.33 -15.05
N LYS A 162 -19.84 -11.80 -15.58
CA LYS A 162 -18.81 -11.12 -14.79
C LYS A 162 -18.82 -9.63 -15.03
N ILE A 163 -18.94 -8.90 -13.93
CA ILE A 163 -18.94 -7.45 -13.89
C ILE A 163 -17.60 -6.96 -13.35
N LYS A 164 -16.94 -6.05 -14.07
CA LYS A 164 -15.62 -5.55 -13.72
C LYS A 164 -15.73 -4.16 -13.12
N PHE A 165 -15.26 -4.05 -11.88
CA PHE A 165 -15.08 -2.77 -11.19
C PHE A 165 -13.60 -2.40 -11.19
N THR A 166 -13.33 -1.16 -11.53
CA THR A 166 -12.00 -0.54 -11.49
C THR A 166 -11.91 0.37 -10.27
N PHE A 167 -10.82 0.25 -9.53
CA PHE A 167 -10.50 1.06 -8.36
C PHE A 167 -9.19 1.79 -8.67
N ASP A 168 -9.30 3.07 -8.95
CA ASP A 168 -8.15 3.93 -9.26
C ASP A 168 -7.67 4.62 -7.99
N LEU A 169 -6.47 4.25 -7.54
CA LEU A 169 -5.77 4.85 -6.41
C LEU A 169 -4.60 5.69 -6.94
N PRO A 170 -4.14 6.71 -6.19
CA PRO A 170 -3.08 7.62 -6.63
C PRO A 170 -1.82 6.96 -7.21
N LYS A 171 -1.47 5.75 -6.75
CA LYS A 171 -0.27 5.03 -7.22
C LYS A 171 -0.56 3.65 -7.81
N GLN A 172 -1.80 3.15 -7.77
CA GLN A 172 -2.12 1.78 -8.19
C GLN A 172 -3.53 1.67 -8.78
N LEU A 173 -3.67 0.91 -9.86
CA LEU A 173 -4.95 0.57 -10.46
C LEU A 173 -5.30 -0.88 -10.11
N ILE A 174 -6.48 -1.11 -9.53
CA ILE A 174 -6.95 -2.47 -9.19
C ILE A 174 -8.23 -2.77 -9.95
N THR A 175 -8.31 -3.96 -10.52
CA THR A 175 -9.56 -4.48 -11.09
C THR A 175 -10.10 -5.63 -10.23
N ARG A 176 -11.41 -5.62 -9.98
CA ARG A 176 -12.13 -6.72 -9.31
C ARG A 176 -13.30 -7.15 -10.17
N SER A 177 -13.41 -8.44 -10.41
CA SER A 177 -14.55 -9.04 -11.10
C SER A 177 -15.53 -9.60 -10.08
N TYR A 178 -16.81 -9.29 -10.25
CA TYR A 178 -17.92 -9.86 -9.52
C TYR A 178 -18.74 -10.76 -10.44
N GLU A 179 -19.05 -11.97 -10.00
CA GLU A 179 -19.86 -12.92 -10.76
C GLU A 179 -21.31 -12.88 -10.26
N ILE A 180 -22.26 -12.69 -11.18
CA ILE A 180 -23.70 -12.66 -10.89
C ILE A 180 -24.15 -14.03 -10.40
N LYS A 181 -24.77 -14.07 -9.21
CA LYS A 181 -25.24 -15.31 -8.56
C LYS A 181 -26.65 -15.70 -8.96
#